data_AF-A0A943DQP2-F1
#
_entry.id   AF-A0A943DQP2-F1
#
_cell.length_a   1.000
_cell.length_b   1.000
_cell.length_c   1.000
_cell.angle_alpha   90.00
_cell.angle_beta   90.00
_cell.angle_gamma   90.00
#
_symmetry.space_group_name_H-M   'P 1'
#
loop_
_entity.id
_entity.type
_entity.pdbx_description
1 polymer ?
#
loop_
_entity_poly.entity_id
_entity_poly.type
_entity_poly.pdbx_seq_one_letter_code
_entity_poly.pdbx_strand_id
1 'polypeptide(L)'
;MIVVLSQGILYLQDHLGNNRVVAKSDGTVIQTNHYYPFGMSFTENTHGDKQPYKYNNKELDMNNGLNWYDYDARQMEAVSGRFTSIDPMAENYCVISPYIYCNNNPVKYIDQTGMFFTGYTVNQNGYISKVNDEGGQDFYVFQTGVSSNQSRSYSPNSWT
;
A
#
# COMPACT_ATOMS: atom_id res chain seq x y z
N MET A 1 -6.07 -6.73 -8.27
CA MET A 1 -7.13 -6.40 -7.30
C MET A 1 -7.11 -7.48 -6.24
N ILE A 2 -7.00 -7.10 -4.97
CA ILE A 2 -6.92 -8.00 -3.80
C ILE A 2 -8.19 -7.75 -2.96
N VAL A 3 -8.78 -8.79 -2.39
CA VAL A 3 -9.96 -8.66 -1.52
C VAL A 3 -9.57 -9.07 -0.09
N VAL A 4 -9.80 -8.17 0.86
CA VAL A 4 -9.54 -8.39 2.29
C VAL A 4 -10.85 -8.32 3.07
N LEU A 5 -11.04 -9.27 3.99
CA LEU A 5 -12.23 -9.38 4.83
C LEU A 5 -11.91 -9.00 6.27
N SER A 6 -12.69 -8.09 6.86
CA SER A 6 -12.60 -7.78 8.29
C SER A 6 -13.98 -7.41 8.83
N GLN A 7 -14.47 -8.15 9.82
CA GLN A 7 -15.70 -7.84 10.58
C GLN A 7 -16.92 -7.48 9.70
N GLY A 8 -17.19 -8.25 8.65
CA GLY A 8 -18.33 -8.00 7.75
C GLY A 8 -18.13 -6.85 6.74
N ILE A 9 -16.91 -6.29 6.67
CA ILE A 9 -16.48 -5.34 5.64
C ILE A 9 -15.52 -6.03 4.68
N LEU A 10 -15.69 -5.73 3.40
CA LEU A 10 -14.87 -6.11 2.25
C LEU A 10 -14.06 -4.90 1.79
N TYR A 11 -12.75 -5.06 1.69
CA TYR A 11 -11.83 -4.07 1.12
C TYR A 11 -11.32 -4.58 -0.23
N LEU A 12 -11.61 -3.85 -1.30
CA LEU A 12 -11.06 -4.09 -2.62
C LEU A 12 -9.84 -3.18 -2.80
N GLN A 13 -8.67 -3.80 -2.79
CA GLN A 13 -7.38 -3.13 -2.83
C GLN A 13 -6.70 -3.27 -4.19
N ASP A 14 -5.89 -2.28 -4.56
CA ASP A 14 -4.96 -2.40 -5.68
C ASP A 14 -3.66 -3.13 -5.28
N HIS A 15 -2.67 -3.17 -6.17
CA HIS A 15 -1.44 -3.94 -5.95
C HIS A 15 -0.54 -3.37 -4.85
N LEU A 16 -0.74 -2.12 -4.43
CA LEU A 16 -0.02 -1.50 -3.32
C LEU A 16 -0.83 -1.53 -2.02
N GLY A 17 -2.02 -2.14 -2.01
CA GLY A 17 -2.89 -2.17 -0.84
C GLY A 17 -3.71 -0.90 -0.65
N ASN A 18 -3.86 -0.05 -1.67
CA ASN A 18 -4.75 1.13 -1.57
C ASN A 18 -6.21 0.68 -1.55
N ASN A 19 -6.99 1.12 -0.57
CA ASN A 19 -8.42 0.81 -0.48
C ASN A 19 -9.20 1.53 -1.60
N ARG A 20 -9.50 0.85 -2.71
CA ARG A 20 -10.22 1.43 -3.86
C ARG A 20 -11.72 1.41 -3.66
N VAL A 21 -12.24 0.33 -3.08
CA VAL A 21 -13.65 0.19 -2.73
C VAL A 21 -13.75 -0.45 -1.35
N VAL A 22 -14.64 0.06 -0.52
CA VAL A 22 -15.03 -0.55 0.74
C VAL A 22 -16.51 -0.89 0.64
N ALA A 23 -16.88 -2.12 0.96
CA ALA A 23 -18.24 -2.62 0.88
C ALA A 23 -18.58 -3.45 2.11
N LYS A 24 -19.88 -3.60 2.41
CA LYS A 24 -20.36 -4.58 3.39
C LYS A 24 -20.33 -5.98 2.77
N SER A 25 -20.38 -7.01 3.62
CA SER A 25 -20.43 -8.42 3.20
C SER A 25 -21.65 -8.77 2.36
N ASP A 26 -22.72 -7.97 2.43
CA ASP A 26 -23.91 -8.07 1.58
C ASP A 26 -23.73 -7.45 0.18
N GLY A 27 -22.56 -6.88 -0.12
CA GLY A 27 -22.23 -6.25 -1.40
C GLY A 27 -22.52 -4.74 -1.48
N THR A 28 -23.10 -4.14 -0.44
CA THR A 28 -23.37 -2.69 -0.41
C THR A 28 -22.06 -1.90 -0.37
N VAL A 29 -21.80 -1.08 -1.39
CA VAL A 29 -20.63 -0.19 -1.44
C VAL A 29 -20.83 0.96 -0.47
N ILE A 30 -19.89 1.14 0.46
CA ILE A 30 -19.89 2.24 1.43
C ILE A 30 -18.90 3.34 1.05
N GLN A 31 -17.80 3.01 0.37
CA GLN A 31 -16.82 4.00 -0.10
C GLN A 31 -16.17 3.59 -1.42
N THR A 32 -15.93 4.58 -2.28
CA THR A 32 -15.02 4.46 -3.43
C THR A 32 -13.95 5.56 -3.35
N ASN A 33 -12.68 5.17 -3.53
CA ASN A 33 -11.55 6.08 -3.47
C ASN A 33 -10.70 5.97 -4.74
N HIS A 34 -10.34 7.12 -5.29
CA HIS A 34 -9.37 7.26 -6.37
C HIS A 34 -8.23 8.14 -5.90
N TYR A 35 -7.00 7.71 -6.16
CA TYR A 35 -5.78 8.39 -5.71
C TYR A 35 -4.93 8.83 -6.89
N TYR A 36 -4.31 9.99 -6.76
CA TYR A 36 -3.09 10.33 -7.49
C TYR A 36 -1.93 9.43 -7.03
N PRO A 37 -0.83 9.33 -7.80
CA PRO A 37 0.27 8.41 -7.49
C PRO A 37 0.87 8.55 -6.07
N PHE A 38 0.88 9.76 -5.50
CA PHE A 38 1.43 10.03 -4.16
C PHE A 38 0.36 10.01 -3.04
N GLY A 39 -0.83 9.48 -3.32
CA GLY A 39 -1.85 9.24 -2.30
C GLY A 39 -2.84 10.38 -2.07
N MET A 40 -2.70 11.52 -2.75
CA MET A 40 -3.71 12.57 -2.74
C MET A 40 -5.02 12.06 -3.34
N SER A 41 -6.16 12.35 -2.71
CA SER A 41 -7.47 11.96 -3.23
C SER A 41 -7.76 12.69 -4.54
N PHE A 42 -8.05 11.94 -5.59
CA PHE A 42 -8.57 12.45 -6.87
C PHE A 42 -10.09 12.61 -6.78
N THR A 43 -10.76 11.57 -6.26
CA THR A 43 -12.21 11.54 -6.06
C THR A 43 -12.51 10.54 -4.95
N GLU A 44 -13.37 10.94 -4.02
CA GLU A 44 -13.93 10.08 -2.98
C GLU A 44 -15.45 10.16 -3.06
N ASN A 45 -16.12 9.00 -2.99
CA ASN A 45 -17.57 8.93 -2.79
C ASN A 45 -17.84 8.06 -1.55
N THR A 46 -18.66 8.57 -0.62
CA THR A 46 -18.96 7.90 0.65
C THR A 46 -20.47 7.86 0.87
N HIS A 47 -21.01 6.67 1.10
CA HIS A 47 -22.45 6.39 1.25
C HIS A 47 -22.80 5.82 2.64
N GLY A 48 -21.87 5.85 3.58
CA GLY A 48 -22.03 5.34 4.95
C GLY A 48 -20.91 5.82 5.86
N ASP A 49 -20.63 5.08 6.93
CA ASP A 49 -19.57 5.45 7.87
C ASP A 49 -18.20 5.47 7.18
N LYS A 50 -17.51 6.60 7.32
CA LYS A 50 -16.18 6.79 6.74
C LYS A 50 -15.15 6.06 7.59
N GLN A 51 -14.59 4.98 7.05
CA GLN A 51 -13.34 4.45 7.61
C GLN A 51 -12.17 5.41 7.31
N PRO A 52 -11.13 5.43 8.15
CA PRO A 52 -10.02 6.38 7.99
C PRO A 52 -8.83 5.81 7.18
N TYR A 53 -8.79 4.50 6.92
CA TYR A 53 -7.66 3.84 6.24
C TYR A 53 -7.76 3.92 4.72
N LYS A 54 -6.88 4.65 4.04
CA LYS A 54 -7.04 4.98 2.61
C LYS A 54 -5.88 4.47 1.76
N TYR A 55 -4.95 5.35 1.41
CA TYR A 55 -3.78 5.03 0.61
C TYR A 55 -2.84 4.11 1.40
N ASN A 56 -2.34 3.05 0.76
CA ASN A 56 -1.49 2.00 1.33
C ASN A 56 -2.08 1.34 2.59
N ASN A 57 -3.40 1.40 2.76
CA ASN A 57 -4.09 1.02 3.99
C ASN A 57 -3.52 1.72 5.24
N LYS A 58 -3.05 2.97 5.10
CA LYS A 58 -2.64 3.85 6.19
C LYS A 58 -3.76 4.79 6.59
N GLU A 59 -3.78 5.15 7.86
CA GLU A 59 -4.76 6.08 8.41
C GLU A 59 -4.53 7.48 7.84
N LEU A 60 -5.58 8.10 7.30
CA LEU A 60 -5.56 9.48 6.82
C LEU A 60 -5.98 10.41 7.95
N ASP A 61 -5.03 11.19 8.46
CA ASP A 61 -5.29 12.30 9.37
C ASP A 61 -5.59 13.58 8.56
N MET A 62 -6.80 14.11 8.78
CA MET A 62 -7.26 15.37 8.19
C MET A 62 -7.38 16.51 9.20
N ASN A 63 -6.88 16.32 10.42
CA ASN A 63 -6.92 17.31 11.47
C ASN A 63 -6.14 18.56 11.04
N ASN A 64 -6.63 19.72 11.47
CA ASN A 64 -6.00 21.02 11.22
C ASN A 64 -5.80 21.35 9.72
N GLY A 65 -6.57 20.71 8.83
CA GLY A 65 -6.46 20.91 7.38
C GLY A 65 -5.24 20.23 6.74
N LEU A 66 -4.56 19.35 7.48
CA LEU A 66 -3.50 18.51 6.96
C LEU A 66 -4.11 17.34 6.16
N ASN A 67 -3.32 16.71 5.29
CA ASN A 67 -3.73 15.50 4.57
C ASN A 67 -2.59 14.50 4.69
N TRP A 68 -2.40 13.98 5.90
CA TRP A 68 -1.23 13.21 6.28
C TRP A 68 -1.60 11.75 6.50
N TYR A 69 -0.73 10.87 6.04
CA TYR A 69 -0.86 9.43 6.26
C TYR A 69 0.10 8.98 7.36
N ASP A 70 -0.44 8.22 8.31
CA ASP A 70 0.39 7.64 9.37
C ASP A 70 1.11 6.39 8.86
N TYR A 71 2.43 6.50 8.68
CA TYR A 71 3.32 5.40 8.33
C TYR A 71 4.11 4.90 9.54
N ASP A 72 3.57 5.01 10.74
CA ASP A 72 4.16 4.56 12.01
C ASP A 72 5.39 5.41 12.41
N ALA A 73 6.53 5.25 11.74
CA ALA A 73 7.73 6.02 12.06
C ALA A 73 7.65 7.48 11.61
N ARG A 74 6.84 7.77 10.59
CA ARG A 74 6.73 9.09 9.96
C ARG A 74 5.32 9.36 9.47
N GLN A 75 4.96 10.63 9.36
CA GLN A 75 3.75 11.09 8.67
C GLN A 75 4.10 11.44 7.22
N MET A 76 3.31 11.00 6.25
CA MET A 76 3.49 11.32 4.83
C MET A 76 2.46 12.35 4.37
N GLU A 77 2.93 13.49 3.90
CA GLU A 77 2.07 14.53 3.33
C GLU A 77 1.73 14.20 1.87
N ALA A 78 0.44 13.93 1.61
CA ALA A 78 -0.02 13.49 0.30
C ALA A 78 0.14 14.57 -0.81
N VAL A 79 0.10 15.85 -0.44
CA VAL A 79 0.19 16.98 -1.39
C VAL A 79 1.61 17.10 -1.97
N SER A 80 2.64 17.02 -1.11
CA SER A 80 4.04 17.08 -1.54
C SER A 80 4.61 15.72 -1.94
N GLY A 81 3.99 14.63 -1.49
CA GLY A 81 4.51 13.27 -1.68
C GLY A 81 5.79 13.02 -0.89
N ARG A 82 5.93 13.63 0.28
CA ARG A 82 7.12 13.58 1.14
C ARG A 82 6.74 13.18 2.56
N PHE A 83 7.70 12.61 3.28
CA PHE A 83 7.60 12.50 4.73
C PHE A 83 7.82 13.86 5.38
N THR A 84 7.15 14.10 6.50
CA THR A 84 7.22 15.37 7.26
C THR A 84 8.39 15.41 8.24
N SER A 85 9.07 14.28 8.46
CA SER A 85 10.22 14.13 9.33
C SER A 85 11.36 13.38 8.64
N ILE A 86 12.57 13.54 9.18
CA ILE A 86 13.79 12.86 8.72
C ILE A 86 13.64 11.35 8.93
N ASP A 87 14.04 10.56 7.94
CA ASP A 87 14.12 9.11 8.03
C ASP A 87 14.99 8.65 9.22
N PRO A 88 14.47 7.81 10.14
CA PRO A 88 15.28 7.20 11.20
C PRO A 88 16.49 6.41 10.67
N MET A 89 16.43 5.93 9.42
CA MET A 89 17.49 5.19 8.74
C MET A 89 18.28 6.06 7.75
N ALA A 90 18.16 7.39 7.78
CA ALA A 90 18.79 8.28 6.80
C ALA A 90 20.30 8.05 6.63
N GLU A 91 21.02 7.75 7.73
CA GLU A 91 22.46 7.52 7.70
C GLU A 91 22.87 6.26 6.91
N ASN A 92 21.97 5.28 6.80
CA ASN A 92 22.22 4.05 6.03
C ASN A 92 22.17 4.29 4.51
N TYR A 93 21.58 5.40 4.07
CA TYR A 93 21.31 5.68 2.65
C TYR A 93 21.63 7.13 2.27
N CYS A 94 22.88 7.54 2.47
CA CYS A 94 23.32 8.94 2.31
C CYS A 94 23.10 9.57 0.92
N VAL A 95 22.87 8.77 -0.12
CA VAL A 95 22.58 9.26 -1.50
C VAL A 95 21.10 9.58 -1.73
N ILE A 96 20.24 9.29 -0.75
CA ILE A 96 18.79 9.44 -0.82
C ILE A 96 18.37 10.56 0.14
N SER A 97 17.46 11.43 -0.28
CA SER A 97 16.95 12.51 0.59
C SER A 97 16.22 11.91 1.80
N PRO A 98 16.43 12.41 3.04
CA PRO A 98 15.80 11.87 4.24
C PRO A 98 14.27 12.05 4.30
N TYR A 99 13.68 12.78 3.36
CA TYR A 99 12.23 13.06 3.29
C TYR A 99 11.53 12.38 2.11
N ILE A 100 12.25 11.60 1.30
CA ILE A 100 11.68 10.99 0.10
C ILE A 100 10.77 9.81 0.42
N TYR A 101 9.58 9.84 -0.15
CA TYR A 101 8.69 8.69 -0.15
C TYR A 101 9.00 7.81 -1.38
N CYS A 102 9.22 6.52 -1.14
CA CYS A 102 9.27 5.47 -2.18
C CYS A 102 10.26 5.74 -3.34
N ASN A 103 11.38 6.39 -3.05
CA ASN A 103 12.37 6.82 -4.05
C ASN A 103 11.75 7.55 -5.27
N ASN A 104 10.72 8.38 -5.04
CA ASN A 104 9.93 9.06 -6.08
C ASN A 104 9.22 8.15 -7.08
N ASN A 105 9.05 6.86 -6.78
CA ASN A 105 8.30 5.92 -7.62
C ASN A 105 7.22 5.18 -6.81
N PRO A 106 6.18 5.91 -6.35
CA PRO A 106 5.11 5.37 -5.51
C PRO A 106 4.13 4.46 -6.25
N VAL A 107 4.26 4.33 -7.58
CA VAL A 107 3.49 3.36 -8.37
C VAL A 107 4.08 1.96 -8.23
N LYS A 108 5.39 1.87 -7.99
CA LYS A 108 6.14 0.62 -7.89
C LYS A 108 6.46 0.23 -6.44
N TYR A 109 6.76 1.21 -5.60
CA TYR A 109 7.24 0.98 -4.24
C TYR A 109 6.20 1.40 -3.19
N ILE A 110 6.30 0.77 -2.01
CA ILE A 110 5.56 1.07 -0.80
C ILE A 110 6.51 1.02 0.40
N ASP A 111 6.54 2.08 1.20
CA ASP A 111 7.17 2.08 2.52
C ASP A 111 6.09 1.74 3.55
N GLN A 112 6.11 0.55 4.15
CA GLN A 112 5.03 0.14 5.06
C GLN A 112 5.22 0.65 6.49
N THR A 113 6.45 0.99 6.86
CA THR A 113 6.84 1.32 8.24
C THR A 113 7.33 2.76 8.38
N GLY A 114 7.37 3.49 7.27
CA GLY A 114 7.92 4.84 7.23
C GLY A 114 9.42 4.86 7.47
N MET A 115 10.15 3.78 7.20
CA MET A 115 11.61 3.71 7.40
C MET A 115 12.35 3.21 6.16
N PHE A 116 11.72 2.33 5.37
CA PHE A 116 12.33 1.87 4.14
C PHE A 116 11.27 1.37 3.16
N PHE A 117 11.41 1.77 1.90
CA PHE A 117 10.48 1.37 0.86
C PHE A 117 10.81 -0.01 0.32
N THR A 118 9.78 -0.83 0.23
CA THR A 118 9.80 -2.15 -0.42
C THR A 118 9.12 -2.04 -1.79
N GLY A 119 9.42 -2.97 -2.70
CA GLY A 119 8.88 -2.93 -4.06
C GLY A 119 8.08 -4.15 -4.43
N TYR A 120 7.57 -4.14 -5.65
CA TYR A 120 7.09 -5.34 -6.31
C TYR A 120 7.91 -5.61 -7.58
N THR A 121 8.11 -6.89 -7.87
CA THR A 121 8.65 -7.36 -9.15
C THR A 121 7.59 -8.20 -9.85
N VAL A 122 7.61 -8.16 -11.18
CA VAL A 122 6.79 -9.03 -12.02
C VAL A 122 7.74 -9.96 -12.75
N ASN A 123 7.56 -11.27 -12.61
CA ASN A 123 8.38 -12.23 -13.35
C ASN A 123 7.87 -12.41 -14.79
N GLN A 124 8.60 -13.18 -15.61
CA GLN A 124 8.27 -13.42 -17.02
C GLN A 124 6.88 -14.06 -17.23
N ASN A 125 6.33 -14.72 -16.19
CA ASN A 125 5.03 -15.38 -16.21
C ASN A 125 3.91 -14.49 -15.64
N GLY A 126 4.20 -13.23 -15.29
CA GLY A 126 3.20 -12.28 -14.79
C GLY A 126 2.92 -12.34 -13.28
N TYR A 127 3.64 -13.17 -12.52
CA TYR A 127 3.47 -13.22 -11.06
C TYR A 127 4.12 -12.01 -10.39
N ILE A 128 3.41 -11.42 -9.43
CA ILE A 128 3.87 -10.29 -8.63
C ILE A 128 4.43 -10.78 -7.30
N SER A 129 5.70 -10.49 -7.03
CA SER A 129 6.35 -10.78 -5.74
C SER A 129 6.69 -9.47 -5.04
N LYS A 130 6.41 -9.36 -3.74
CA LYS A 130 6.89 -8.23 -2.95
C LYS A 130 8.37 -8.45 -2.67
N VAL A 131 9.20 -7.44 -2.89
CA VAL A 131 10.63 -7.46 -2.60
C VAL A 131 10.90 -6.52 -1.43
N ASN A 132 11.39 -7.09 -0.34
CA ASN A 132 11.93 -6.40 0.83
C ASN A 132 13.39 -6.86 1.04
N ASP A 133 14.07 -6.20 1.96
CA ASP A 133 15.48 -6.50 2.30
C ASP A 133 15.65 -7.86 2.98
N GLU A 134 14.55 -8.48 3.43
CA GLU A 134 14.50 -9.79 4.08
C GLU A 134 14.21 -10.95 3.11
N GLY A 135 14.02 -10.67 1.81
CA GLY A 135 13.60 -11.67 0.82
C GLY A 135 12.08 -11.76 0.67
N GLY A 136 11.64 -11.86 -0.58
CA GLY A 136 10.25 -11.58 -0.96
C GLY A 136 9.19 -12.55 -0.42
N GLN A 137 8.02 -11.99 -0.08
CA GLN A 137 6.80 -12.77 0.11
C GLN A 137 6.03 -12.82 -1.21
N ASP A 138 5.73 -14.03 -1.67
CA ASP A 138 4.90 -14.26 -2.86
C ASP A 138 3.42 -14.13 -2.49
N PHE A 139 2.70 -13.28 -3.22
CA PHE A 139 1.26 -13.13 -3.06
C PHE A 139 0.52 -13.81 -4.22
N TYR A 140 -0.52 -14.57 -3.91
CA TYR A 140 -1.38 -15.16 -4.95
C TYR A 140 -2.19 -14.07 -5.65
N VAL A 141 -1.82 -13.73 -6.87
CA VAL A 141 -2.66 -12.94 -7.77
C VAL A 141 -3.54 -13.90 -8.56
N PHE A 142 -4.81 -14.03 -8.20
CA PHE A 142 -5.79 -14.72 -9.04
C PHE A 142 -6.05 -13.85 -10.27
N GLN A 143 -5.38 -14.14 -11.38
CA GLN A 143 -5.71 -13.54 -12.66
C GLN A 143 -6.83 -14.38 -13.30
N THR A 144 -8.05 -13.84 -13.35
CA THR A 144 -9.13 -14.45 -14.12
C THR A 144 -8.77 -14.43 -15.59
N GLY A 145 -8.37 -15.59 -16.13
CA GLY A 145 -8.08 -15.77 -17.56
C GLY A 145 -6.93 -16.69 -17.94
N VAL A 146 -6.10 -17.15 -16.99
CA VAL A 146 -4.99 -18.08 -17.30
C VAL A 146 -5.25 -19.45 -16.67
N SER A 147 -5.43 -20.44 -17.54
CA SER A 147 -5.77 -21.82 -17.22
C SER A 147 -4.59 -22.60 -16.63
N SER A 148 -4.14 -22.28 -15.42
CA SER A 148 -3.39 -23.24 -14.59
C SER A 148 -3.20 -22.70 -13.18
N ASN A 149 -4.05 -23.16 -12.26
CA ASN A 149 -3.80 -23.06 -10.84
C ASN A 149 -2.61 -23.96 -10.50
N GLN A 150 -1.42 -23.38 -10.34
CA GLN A 150 -0.28 -24.04 -9.73
C GLN A 150 0.12 -23.23 -8.51
N SER A 151 -0.28 -23.70 -7.33
CA SER A 151 0.19 -23.18 -6.05
C SER A 151 1.49 -23.89 -5.68
N ARG A 152 2.58 -23.15 -5.50
CA ARG A 152 3.74 -23.62 -4.73
C ARG A 152 4.00 -22.63 -3.61
N SER A 153 3.89 -23.11 -2.38
CA SER A 153 4.42 -22.44 -1.21
C SER A 153 5.93 -22.69 -1.16
N TYR A 154 6.70 -21.61 -1.10
CA TYR A 154 8.11 -21.68 -0.69
C TYR A 154 8.23 -21.06 0.70
N SER A 155 8.85 -21.80 1.62
CA SER A 155 9.18 -21.29 2.95
C SER A 155 10.57 -20.66 2.89
N PRO A 156 10.75 -19.38 3.25
CA PRO A 156 12.08 -18.81 3.38
C PRO A 156 12.81 -19.51 4.53
N ASN A 157 13.99 -20.03 4.22
CA ASN A 157 14.86 -20.69 5.18
C ASN A 157 15.27 -19.70 6.26
N SER A 158 15.14 -20.13 7.51
CA SER A 158 15.66 -19.48 8.71
C SER A 158 17.18 -19.48 8.71
N TRP A 159 17.87 -18.36 8.46
CA TRP A 159 19.30 -18.24 8.83
C TRP A 159 19.73 -16.81 9.16
N THR A 160 20.20 -16.72 10.43
CA THR A 160 21.17 -15.81 11.06
C THR A 160 20.89 -14.31 11.08
#